data_AF-A0A7W2FV76-F1
#
_entry.id   AF-A0A7W2FV76-F1
#
_cell.length_a   1.000
_cell.length_b   1.000
_cell.length_c   1.000
_cell.angle_alpha   90.00
_cell.angle_beta   90.00
_cell.angle_gamma   90.00
#
_symmetry.space_group_name_H-M   'P 1'
#
loop_
_entity.id
_entity.type
_entity.pdbx_description
1 polymer ?
#
loop_
_entity_poly.entity_id
_entity_poly.type
_entity_poly.pdbx_seq_one_letter_code
_entity_poly.pdbx_strand_id
1 'polypeptide(L)'
;GLPVIRDLVVDMGLFYQQYERIQPYLQNDEPAPAIERLQSPEDRDKLDGLYECILCACCSTSCPSFWWNPDKFGGPAGLLQSYRFLVDSRD
;
A
#
# COMPACT_ATOMS: atom_id res chain seq x y z
N GLY A 1 9.17 -10.47 12.28
CA GLY A 1 7.75 -10.88 12.38
C GLY A 1 6.98 -9.87 13.20
N LEU A 2 5.67 -10.04 13.37
CA LEU A 2 4.83 -9.17 14.20
C LEU A 2 4.76 -9.71 15.65
N PRO A 3 4.67 -8.84 16.67
CA PRO A 3 4.50 -9.26 18.06
C PRO A 3 3.20 -10.06 18.25
N VAL A 4 3.22 -11.12 19.07
CA VAL A 4 2.01 -11.90 19.39
C VAL A 4 1.25 -11.20 20.50
N ILE A 5 -0.05 -10.96 20.31
CA ILE A 5 -0.96 -10.48 21.35
C ILE A 5 -1.45 -11.67 22.19
N ARG A 6 -2.00 -12.69 21.53
CA ARG A 6 -2.51 -13.93 22.14
C ARG A 6 -2.73 -15.01 21.09
N ASP A 7 -2.30 -16.24 21.36
CA ASP A 7 -2.45 -17.38 20.46
C ASP A 7 -1.93 -17.08 19.04
N LEU A 8 -2.79 -17.07 18.02
CA LEU A 8 -2.46 -16.74 16.63
C LEU A 8 -2.76 -15.28 16.25
N VAL A 9 -3.17 -14.46 17.22
CA VAL A 9 -3.46 -13.04 17.01
C VAL A 9 -2.18 -12.24 17.24
N VAL A 10 -1.81 -11.43 16.25
CA VAL A 10 -0.60 -10.58 16.25
C VAL A 10 -0.94 -9.10 16.22
N ASP A 11 -0.02 -8.28 16.69
CA ASP A 11 -0.11 -6.83 16.61
C ASP A 11 0.30 -6.34 15.21
N MET A 12 -0.70 -5.85 14.46
CA MET A 12 -0.52 -5.26 13.13
C MET A 12 -0.27 -3.75 13.14
N GLY A 13 -0.17 -3.11 14.31
CA GLY A 13 -0.04 -1.66 14.42
C GLY A 13 1.12 -1.10 13.61
N LEU A 14 2.30 -1.73 13.67
CA LEU A 14 3.47 -1.31 12.90
C LEU A 14 3.28 -1.47 11.38
N PHE A 15 2.58 -2.52 10.95
CA PHE A 15 2.25 -2.72 9.53
C PHE A 15 1.35 -1.60 9.02
N TYR A 16 0.29 -1.26 9.75
CA TYR A 16 -0.63 -0.19 9.36
C TYR A 16 0.01 1.20 9.43
N GLN A 17 0.89 1.46 10.42
CA GLN A 17 1.65 2.72 10.46
C GLN A 17 2.51 2.92 9.21
N GLN A 18 3.18 1.86 8.72
CA GLN A 18 3.95 1.96 7.47
C GLN A 18 3.05 2.11 6.25
N TYR A 19 1.87 1.47 6.25
CA TYR A 19 0.88 1.65 5.19
C TYR A 19 0.29 3.07 5.16
N GLU A 20 -0.01 3.67 6.31
CA GLU A 20 -0.52 5.04 6.40
C GLU A 20 0.52 6.07 5.96
N ARG A 21 1.81 5.81 6.23
CA ARG A 21 2.93 6.70 5.87
C ARG A 21 3.02 6.99 4.37
N ILE A 22 2.55 6.08 3.52
CA ILE A 22 2.58 6.26 2.07
C ILE A 22 1.38 7.04 1.53
N GLN A 23 0.45 7.45 2.41
CA GLN A 23 -0.77 8.17 2.06
C GLN A 23 -1.54 7.45 0.92
N PRO A 24 -2.11 6.26 1.19
CA PRO A 24 -2.64 5.34 0.18
C PRO A 24 -4.03 5.78 -0.33
N TYR A 25 -4.11 6.99 -0.86
CA TYR A 25 -5.32 7.59 -1.40
C TYR A 25 -4.94 8.55 -2.53
N LEU A 26 -5.92 8.86 -3.41
CA LEU A 26 -5.68 9.75 -4.55
C LEU A 26 -5.32 11.18 -4.07
N GLN A 27 -4.19 11.71 -4.54
CA GLN A 27 -3.69 13.05 -4.24
C GLN A 27 -3.60 13.90 -5.51
N ASN A 28 -4.68 14.64 -5.79
CA ASN A 28 -4.81 15.43 -7.01
C ASN A 28 -5.18 16.89 -6.68
N ASP A 29 -4.41 17.84 -7.21
CA ASP A 29 -4.61 19.28 -6.98
C ASP A 29 -5.70 19.90 -7.86
N GLU A 30 -6.20 19.18 -8.86
CA GLU A 30 -7.28 19.67 -9.72
C GLU A 30 -8.64 19.57 -9.03
N PRO A 31 -9.53 20.55 -9.24
CA PRO A 31 -10.89 20.46 -8.71
C PRO A 31 -11.61 19.23 -9.26
N ALA A 32 -12.45 18.62 -8.43
CA ALA A 32 -13.27 17.49 -8.85
C ALA A 32 -14.12 17.88 -10.08
N PRO A 33 -14.04 17.13 -11.19
CA PRO A 33 -14.86 17.40 -12.36
C PRO A 33 -16.34 17.12 -12.09
N ALA A 34 -17.22 17.62 -12.98
CA ALA A 34 -18.65 17.32 -12.92
C ALA A 34 -18.98 15.84 -13.21
N ILE A 35 -18.04 15.14 -13.85
CA ILE A 35 -18.07 13.71 -14.15
C ILE A 35 -16.83 13.03 -13.53
N GLU A 36 -16.62 11.74 -13.78
CA GLU A 36 -15.42 11.03 -13.38
C GLU A 36 -14.14 11.57 -14.04
N ARG A 37 -12.99 11.35 -13.39
CA ARG A 37 -11.68 11.49 -14.05
C ARG A 37 -11.52 10.33 -15.04
N LEU A 38 -11.45 10.65 -16.32
CA LEU A 38 -11.27 9.65 -17.37
C LEU A 38 -9.89 9.01 -17.27
N GLN A 39 -9.83 7.70 -17.51
CA GLN A 39 -8.61 6.91 -17.54
C GLN A 39 -8.66 6.00 -18.76
N SER A 40 -7.56 5.95 -19.53
CA SER A 40 -7.49 5.07 -20.72
C SER A 40 -7.41 3.60 -20.29
N PRO A 41 -7.84 2.64 -21.14
CA PRO A 41 -7.63 1.21 -20.85
C PRO A 41 -6.16 0.87 -20.60
N GLU A 42 -5.22 1.40 -21.41
CA GLU A 42 -3.78 1.20 -21.21
C GLU A 42 -3.24 1.75 -19.89
N ASP A 43 -3.78 2.87 -19.39
CA ASP A 43 -3.42 3.38 -18.07
C ASP A 43 -4.04 2.56 -16.94
N ARG A 44 -5.28 2.09 -17.13
CA ARG A 44 -5.95 1.24 -16.16
C ARG A 44 -5.26 -0.11 -16.02
N ASP A 45 -4.80 -0.70 -17.11
CA ASP A 45 -4.13 -2.01 -17.14
C ASP A 45 -2.82 -1.99 -16.32
N LYS A 46 -2.15 -0.83 -16.20
CA LYS A 46 -0.96 -0.68 -15.34
C LYS A 46 -1.24 -0.93 -13.85
N LEU A 47 -2.50 -0.85 -13.44
CA LEU A 47 -2.89 -1.01 -12.03
C LEU A 47 -3.15 -2.48 -11.65
N ASP A 48 -3.35 -3.36 -12.62
CA ASP A 48 -3.61 -4.78 -12.36
C ASP A 48 -2.41 -5.43 -11.65
N GLY A 49 -2.70 -6.30 -10.67
CA GLY A 49 -1.69 -6.82 -9.74
C GLY A 49 -1.40 -5.90 -8.55
N LEU A 50 -1.62 -4.59 -8.66
CA LEU A 50 -1.21 -3.63 -7.63
C LEU A 50 -2.30 -3.37 -6.57
N TYR A 51 -3.54 -3.14 -7.01
CA TYR A 51 -4.67 -2.86 -6.10
C TYR A 51 -5.25 -4.12 -5.44
N GLU A 52 -4.84 -5.30 -5.88
CA GLU A 52 -5.33 -6.60 -5.39
C GLU A 52 -4.73 -7.01 -4.04
N CYS A 53 -3.79 -6.22 -3.50
CA CYS A 53 -3.24 -6.44 -2.18
C CYS A 53 -4.34 -6.41 -1.12
N ILE A 54 -4.56 -7.54 -0.44
CA ILE A 54 -5.59 -7.69 0.61
C ILE A 54 -5.09 -7.31 2.01
N LEU A 55 -3.94 -6.63 2.11
CA LEU A 55 -3.34 -6.19 3.38
C LEU A 55 -3.14 -7.31 4.43
N CYS A 56 -2.86 -8.54 3.99
CA CYS A 56 -2.64 -9.68 4.89
C CYS A 56 -1.30 -9.65 5.66
N ALA A 57 -0.43 -8.68 5.35
CA ALA A 57 0.93 -8.53 5.88
C ALA A 57 1.92 -9.69 5.61
N CYS A 58 1.52 -10.78 4.94
CA CYS A 58 2.40 -11.94 4.70
C CYS A 58 3.73 -11.56 4.05
N CYS A 59 3.74 -10.67 3.06
CA CYS A 59 4.96 -10.22 2.40
C CYS A 59 5.90 -9.46 3.37
N SER A 60 5.36 -8.58 4.21
CA SER A 60 6.13 -7.86 5.24
C SER A 60 6.63 -8.81 6.32
N THR A 61 5.82 -9.79 6.73
CA THR A 61 6.24 -10.79 7.72
C THR A 61 7.18 -11.84 7.16
N SER A 62 7.26 -12.05 5.85
CA SER A 62 8.25 -12.94 5.22
C SER A 62 9.57 -12.22 4.87
N CYS A 63 9.58 -10.89 4.87
CA CYS A 63 10.74 -10.10 4.44
C CYS A 63 11.76 -9.89 5.57
N PRO A 64 12.99 -10.42 5.47
CA PRO A 64 14.03 -10.23 6.50
C PRO A 64 14.45 -8.76 6.66
N SER A 65 14.42 -7.97 5.59
CA SER A 65 14.74 -6.54 5.64
C SER A 65 13.73 -5.76 6.48
N PHE A 66 12.45 -6.13 6.41
CA PHE A 66 11.43 -5.57 7.28
C PHE A 66 11.67 -5.96 8.74
N TRP A 67 12.11 -7.19 9.02
CA TRP A 67 12.41 -7.59 10.40
C TRP A 67 13.59 -6.83 11.00
N TRP A 68 14.59 -6.51 10.18
CA TRP A 68 15.80 -5.83 10.65
C TRP A 68 15.58 -4.33 10.94
N ASN A 69 14.68 -3.68 10.19
CA ASN A 69 14.51 -2.22 10.27
C ASN A 69 13.04 -1.79 10.04
N PRO A 70 12.10 -2.27 10.87
CA PRO A 70 10.67 -2.16 10.60
C PRO A 70 10.12 -0.73 10.83
N ASP A 71 10.86 0.13 11.51
CA ASP A 71 10.55 1.55 11.74
C ASP A 71 10.91 2.43 10.53
N LYS A 72 11.96 2.08 9.79
CA LYS A 72 12.41 2.87 8.62
C LYS A 72 11.99 2.28 7.28
N PHE A 73 11.92 0.95 7.17
CA PHE A 73 11.55 0.30 5.92
C PHE A 73 10.03 0.09 5.85
N GLY A 74 9.38 0.75 4.88
CA GLY A 74 7.92 0.68 4.69
C GLY A 74 7.38 -0.72 4.34
N GLY A 75 8.25 -1.67 4.02
CA GLY A 75 7.88 -3.05 3.72
C GLY A 75 7.35 -3.24 2.29
N PRO A 76 7.26 -4.50 1.81
CA PRO A 76 6.83 -4.78 0.45
C PRO A 76 5.40 -4.30 0.13
N ALA A 77 4.47 -4.41 1.09
CA ALA A 77 3.11 -3.94 0.92
C ALA A 77 3.05 -2.41 0.74
N GLY A 78 3.82 -1.67 1.55
CA GLY A 78 3.91 -0.22 1.44
C GLY A 78 4.46 0.19 0.07
N LEU A 79 5.55 -0.43 -0.38
CA LEU A 79 6.14 -0.14 -1.70
C LEU A 79 5.21 -0.47 -2.87
N LEU A 80 4.52 -1.61 -2.82
CA LEU A 80 3.53 -2.00 -3.84
C LEU A 80 2.41 -0.96 -3.93
N GLN A 81 1.90 -0.54 -2.77
CA GLN A 81 0.81 0.43 -2.70
C GLN A 81 1.27 1.84 -3.07
N SER A 82 2.50 2.26 -2.75
CA SER A 82 3.06 3.52 -3.26
C SER A 82 3.10 3.52 -4.79
N TYR A 83 3.59 2.43 -5.38
CA TYR A 83 3.64 2.32 -6.84
C TYR A 83 2.24 2.34 -7.47
N ARG A 84 1.25 1.68 -6.85
CA ARG A 84 -0.16 1.71 -7.28
C ARG A 84 -0.69 3.13 -7.45
N PHE A 85 -0.32 4.08 -6.58
CA PHE A 85 -0.74 5.47 -6.72
C PHE A 85 0.14 6.25 -7.69
N LEU A 86 1.47 6.07 -7.63
CA LEU A 86 2.42 6.75 -8.54
C LEU A 86 2.16 6.52 -10.04
N VAL A 87 1.58 5.37 -10.41
CA VAL A 87 1.24 5.05 -11.80
C VAL A 87 -0.22 5.23 -12.16
N ASP A 88 -1.06 5.65 -11.21
CA ASP A 88 -2.47 5.94 -11.47
C ASP A 88 -2.59 7.32 -12.10
N SER A 89 -3.04 7.41 -13.35
CA SER A 89 -3.17 8.67 -14.09
C SER A 89 -4.13 9.71 -13.46
N ARG A 90 -4.84 9.32 -12.41
CA ARG A 90 -5.81 10.15 -11.68
C ARG A 90 -5.25 10.74 -10.39
N ASP A 91 -4.13 10.21 -9.92
CA ASP A 91 -3.35 10.74 -8.80
C ASP A 91 -2.64 11.99 -9.31
#